data_AF-A0A9D4NNI8-F1
#
_entry.id   AF-A0A9D4NNI8-F1
#
_cell.length_a   1.000
_cell.length_b   1.000
_cell.length_c   1.000
_cell.angle_alpha   90.00
_cell.angle_beta   90.00
_cell.angle_gamma   90.00
#
_symmetry.space_group_name_H-M   'P 1'
#
loop_
_entity.id
_entity.type
_entity.pdbx_description
1 polymer ?
#
loop_
_entity_poly.entity_id
_entity_poly.type
_entity_poly.pdbx_seq_one_letter_code
_entity_poly.pdbx_strand_id
1 'polypeptide(L)'
;MLLLQDFYDEFFKQSSAADRGTICQLKNLFNFRQVRSDISECFSHAWELMATIAEGFVCLLLMEQLKMNSPSDRPQTAPDGIETANNLDKQEYFDNITATVVNEVWQTLDVSKLTREDVTEENVVCCGEENDEEMIGCECRSQCARGKFFHYACVGVDPDNIPTPWYCSSECKNRQIVPYQYCDCRIDLGTHEPMIGCAAETMCKKVEWYHMRCLGIDPKNPPKGRWFCTDDCRSMRGKKGKDEKKRQDVRPNVDFKQNYTKSILWCGLNLLCRRDAVREADGQAMLTFWKFDLVHFFWHKHPKYVILAHRLLAAVNGWLPEKLRHDLIHNRTVNYAGGVGRNLPMDFMNEILNILFKDLLDAAKGRYTDLTIQRCSQIIGPLGEALDSVFDSNVIQHEIYRHRYRDCNRDTNVSRIIELLHDEHLFTNVPARYHNAFPGYVYNINPKQPGGFAAKIKQLSLRLDRLKKVVIDSK
;
A
#
# COMPACT_ATOMS: atom_id res chain seq x y z
N MET A 1 -5.50 1.98 8.76
CA MET A 1 -5.10 0.56 8.60
C MET A 1 -4.25 0.33 7.34
N LEU A 2 -4.79 0.45 6.12
CA LEU A 2 -4.09 0.11 4.86
C LEU A 2 -2.69 0.74 4.71
N LEU A 3 -2.56 2.06 4.89
CA LEU A 3 -1.27 2.75 4.76
C LEU A 3 -0.23 2.28 5.79
N LEU A 4 -0.67 1.86 6.98
CA LEU A 4 0.22 1.29 7.98
C LEU A 4 0.66 -0.12 7.58
N GLN A 5 -0.24 -0.92 6.97
CA GLN A 5 0.11 -2.22 6.38
C GLN A 5 1.19 -2.04 5.30
N ASP A 6 0.99 -1.12 4.34
CA ASP A 6 1.96 -0.85 3.28
C ASP A 6 3.32 -0.39 3.84
N PHE A 7 3.32 0.42 4.90
CA PHE A 7 4.54 0.81 5.61
C PHE A 7 5.30 -0.41 6.16
N TYR A 8 4.61 -1.33 6.83
CA TYR A 8 5.27 -2.55 7.32
C TYR A 8 5.70 -3.47 6.18
N ASP A 9 4.90 -3.63 5.14
CA ASP A 9 5.25 -4.46 3.97
C ASP A 9 6.53 -3.95 3.29
N GLU A 10 6.76 -2.63 3.29
CA GLU A 10 7.95 -2.02 2.73
C GLU A 10 9.17 -2.12 3.66
N PHE A 11 9.02 -1.77 4.94
CA PHE A 11 10.15 -1.54 5.85
C PHE A 11 10.44 -2.70 6.81
N PHE A 12 9.52 -3.65 6.97
CA PHE A 12 9.66 -4.76 7.90
C PHE A 12 10.03 -6.06 7.19
N LYS A 13 11.32 -6.45 7.28
CA LYS A 13 11.80 -7.75 6.82
C LYS A 13 12.39 -8.52 8.01
N GLN A 14 11.96 -9.76 8.21
CA GLN A 14 12.53 -10.60 9.27
C GLN A 14 14.04 -10.80 9.12
N SER A 15 14.53 -10.81 7.88
CA SER A 15 15.97 -10.89 7.57
C SER A 15 16.76 -9.67 8.02
N SER A 16 16.12 -8.55 8.37
CA SER A 16 16.77 -7.34 8.85
C SER A 16 16.96 -7.32 10.37
N ALA A 17 16.66 -8.41 11.08
CA ALA A 17 16.79 -8.48 12.55
C ALA A 17 18.19 -8.13 13.09
N ALA A 18 19.25 -8.36 12.29
CA ALA A 18 20.64 -8.01 12.61
C ALA A 18 21.07 -6.64 12.06
N ASP A 19 20.26 -6.01 11.20
CA ASP A 19 20.56 -4.72 10.60
C ASP A 19 20.14 -3.59 11.55
N ARG A 20 21.13 -3.01 12.25
CA ARG A 20 20.93 -1.90 13.20
C ARG A 20 20.20 -0.72 12.57
N GLY A 21 19.12 -0.27 13.22
CA GLY A 21 18.29 0.86 12.76
C GLY A 21 17.10 0.45 11.89
N THR A 22 16.94 -0.85 11.58
CA THR A 22 15.75 -1.33 10.86
C THR A 22 14.59 -1.63 11.81
N ILE A 23 13.35 -1.56 11.30
CA ILE A 23 12.15 -1.83 12.12
C ILE A 23 12.20 -3.20 12.77
N CYS A 24 12.68 -4.24 12.07
CA CYS A 24 12.76 -5.58 12.64
C CYS A 24 13.75 -5.67 13.81
N GLN A 25 14.92 -5.03 13.67
CA GLN A 25 15.91 -4.98 14.74
C GLN A 25 15.38 -4.22 15.97
N LEU A 26 14.75 -3.06 15.76
CA LEU A 26 14.20 -2.24 16.84
C LEU A 26 13.01 -2.91 17.53
N LYS A 27 12.11 -3.57 16.76
CA LYS A 27 11.02 -4.39 17.28
C LYS A 27 11.54 -5.45 18.27
N ASN A 28 12.59 -6.17 17.88
CA ASN A 28 13.16 -7.24 18.70
C ASN A 28 13.84 -6.68 19.95
N LEU A 29 14.60 -5.58 19.82
CA LEU A 29 15.34 -4.96 20.91
C LEU A 29 14.42 -4.32 21.97
N PHE A 30 13.34 -3.69 21.54
CA PHE A 30 12.36 -3.04 22.43
C PHE A 30 11.18 -3.95 22.79
N ASN A 31 11.25 -5.22 22.40
CA ASN A 31 10.33 -6.27 22.81
C ASN A 31 8.86 -6.03 22.38
N PHE A 32 8.64 -5.42 21.22
CA PHE A 32 7.32 -5.28 20.59
C PHE A 32 6.86 -6.62 19.99
N ARG A 33 6.68 -7.64 20.84
CA ARG A 33 6.38 -9.02 20.44
C ARG A 33 5.02 -9.17 19.76
N GLN A 34 4.10 -8.27 20.06
CA GLN A 34 2.73 -8.31 19.56
C GLN A 34 2.60 -7.82 18.11
N VAL A 35 3.61 -7.14 17.57
CA VAL A 35 3.61 -6.71 16.16
C VAL A 35 3.79 -7.93 15.26
N ARG A 36 2.80 -8.15 14.37
CA ARG A 36 2.71 -9.27 13.43
C ARG A 36 2.76 -8.75 11.98
N SER A 37 2.72 -9.67 11.02
CA SER A 37 2.65 -9.34 9.58
C SER A 37 1.28 -8.79 9.18
N ASP A 38 0.21 -9.29 9.78
CA ASP A 38 -1.13 -8.73 9.60
C ASP A 38 -1.33 -7.60 10.61
N ILE A 39 -1.29 -6.36 10.11
CA ILE A 39 -1.39 -5.16 10.93
C ILE A 39 -2.82 -4.94 11.41
N SER A 40 -3.84 -5.52 10.76
CA SER A 40 -5.23 -5.40 11.21
C SER A 40 -5.44 -6.03 12.60
N GLU A 41 -4.76 -7.15 12.88
CA GLU A 41 -4.83 -7.84 14.18
C GLU A 41 -3.97 -7.19 15.28
N CYS A 42 -3.03 -6.30 14.93
CA CYS A 42 -2.10 -5.71 15.89
C CYS A 42 -1.90 -4.21 15.71
N PHE A 43 -2.92 -3.50 15.24
CA PHE A 43 -2.83 -2.11 14.80
C PHE A 43 -2.22 -1.19 15.87
N SER A 44 -2.72 -1.23 17.12
CA SER A 44 -2.25 -0.37 18.19
C SER A 44 -0.76 -0.57 18.50
N HIS A 45 -0.30 -1.83 18.52
CA HIS A 45 1.11 -2.16 18.77
C HIS A 45 2.01 -1.77 17.59
N ALA A 46 1.54 -1.99 16.36
CA ALA A 46 2.26 -1.60 15.16
C ALA A 46 2.36 -0.08 15.03
N TRP A 47 1.30 0.64 15.39
CA TRP A 47 1.28 2.09 15.46
C TRP A 47 2.27 2.61 16.50
N GLU A 48 2.24 2.06 17.72
CA GLU A 48 3.14 2.48 18.80
C GLU A 48 4.61 2.31 18.42
N LEU A 49 4.98 1.17 17.82
CA LEU A 49 6.33 0.93 17.33
C LEU A 49 6.72 1.94 16.22
N MET A 50 5.85 2.13 15.22
CA MET A 50 6.10 3.07 14.12
C MET A 50 6.31 4.49 14.66
N ALA A 51 5.44 4.95 15.54
CA ALA A 51 5.48 6.30 16.07
C ALA A 51 6.69 6.53 17.00
N THR A 52 7.06 5.53 17.81
CA THR A 52 8.28 5.56 18.63
C THR A 52 9.54 5.65 17.76
N ILE A 53 9.60 4.89 16.66
CA ILE A 53 10.72 4.95 15.71
C ILE A 53 10.79 6.32 15.03
N ALA A 54 9.65 6.85 14.56
CA ALA A 54 9.58 8.15 13.92
C ALA A 54 10.07 9.25 14.88
N GLU A 55 9.61 9.27 16.13
CA GLU A 55 10.05 10.25 17.15
C GLU A 55 11.54 10.14 17.45
N GLY A 56 12.07 8.92 17.66
CA GLY A 56 13.50 8.71 17.85
C GLY A 56 14.33 9.19 16.66
N PHE A 57 13.85 8.99 15.44
CA PHE A 57 14.49 9.48 14.22
C PHE A 57 14.41 11.01 14.08
N VAL A 58 13.30 11.64 14.47
CA VAL A 58 13.21 13.11 14.57
C VAL A 58 14.26 13.64 15.54
N CYS A 59 14.37 13.06 16.74
CA CYS A 59 15.36 13.47 17.73
C CYS A 59 16.80 13.33 17.21
N LEU A 60 17.14 12.20 16.59
CA LEU A 60 18.46 11.98 15.98
C LEU A 60 18.76 13.01 14.88
N LEU A 61 17.79 13.32 14.03
CA LEU A 61 17.94 14.33 12.98
C LEU A 61 18.13 15.74 13.57
N LEU A 62 17.34 16.09 14.59
CA LEU A 62 17.47 17.37 15.28
C LEU A 62 18.82 17.51 15.96
N MET A 63 19.28 16.47 16.66
CA MET A 63 20.60 16.49 17.31
C MET A 63 21.72 16.72 16.29
N GLU A 64 21.65 16.07 15.12
CA GLU A 64 22.61 16.29 14.03
C GLU A 64 22.55 17.74 13.51
N GLN A 65 21.35 18.24 13.16
CA GLN A 65 21.18 19.60 12.62
C GLN A 65 21.59 20.71 13.60
N LEU A 66 21.31 20.50 14.89
CA LEU A 66 21.58 21.44 15.98
C LEU A 66 22.95 21.23 16.65
N LYS A 67 23.73 20.24 16.16
CA LYS A 67 25.06 19.86 16.66
C LYS A 67 25.08 19.53 18.16
N MET A 68 24.13 18.72 18.59
CA MET A 68 23.98 18.25 19.97
C MET A 68 24.54 16.83 20.09
N ASN A 69 25.30 16.54 21.16
CA ASN A 69 25.78 15.19 21.45
C ASN A 69 24.83 14.43 22.39
N SER A 70 24.02 15.17 23.16
CA SER A 70 22.98 14.66 24.04
C SER A 70 21.67 15.42 23.83
N PRO A 71 20.50 14.78 24.00
CA PRO A 71 19.20 15.45 23.98
C PRO A 71 19.07 16.59 25.01
N SER A 72 19.90 16.57 26.06
CA SER A 72 19.92 17.61 27.10
C SER A 72 20.88 18.77 26.78
N ASP A 73 21.63 18.70 25.69
CA ASP A 73 22.55 19.77 25.31
C ASP A 73 21.78 21.01 24.81
N ARG A 74 22.37 22.19 25.01
CA ARG A 74 21.89 23.38 24.32
C ARG A 74 22.27 23.29 22.83
N PRO A 75 21.33 23.54 21.89
CA PRO A 75 21.66 23.63 20.47
C PRO A 75 22.80 24.63 20.23
N GLN A 76 23.82 24.23 19.47
CA GLN A 76 24.94 25.15 19.17
C GLN A 76 24.51 26.30 18.26
N THR A 77 23.47 26.08 17.46
CA THR A 77 22.91 27.07 16.53
C THR A 77 21.80 27.92 17.16
N ALA A 78 21.46 27.71 18.44
CA ALA A 78 20.42 28.49 19.11
C ALA A 78 20.87 29.95 19.30
N PRO A 79 20.03 30.95 18.93
CA PRO A 79 20.29 32.36 19.20
C PRO A 79 20.56 32.61 20.68
N ASP A 80 21.46 33.56 20.99
CA ASP A 80 21.75 33.94 22.37
C ASP A 80 20.47 34.46 23.07
N GLY A 81 20.19 33.92 24.26
CA GLY A 81 19.05 34.36 25.08
C GLY A 81 17.67 33.86 24.64
N ILE A 82 17.58 32.95 23.64
CA ILE A 82 16.30 32.38 23.17
C ILE A 82 15.46 31.77 24.29
N GLU A 83 16.09 31.24 25.33
CA GLU A 83 15.44 30.65 26.50
C GLU A 83 14.62 31.69 27.29
N THR A 84 15.09 32.93 27.30
CA THR A 84 14.46 34.08 27.96
C THR A 84 13.68 34.99 27.01
N ALA A 85 13.71 34.70 25.70
CA ALA A 85 13.00 35.48 24.71
C ALA A 85 11.47 35.38 24.89
N ASN A 86 10.77 36.29 24.21
CA ASN A 86 9.31 36.31 24.22
C ASN A 86 8.74 35.09 23.46
N ASN A 87 7.43 34.84 23.59
CA ASN A 87 6.81 33.67 22.98
C ASN A 87 6.80 33.71 21.44
N LEU A 88 6.81 34.89 20.82
CA LEU A 88 6.85 35.02 19.36
C LEU A 88 8.21 34.59 18.82
N ASP A 89 9.30 35.06 19.42
CA ASP A 89 10.67 34.70 19.01
C ASP A 89 10.93 33.20 19.21
N LYS A 90 10.40 32.63 20.30
CA LYS A 90 10.45 31.18 20.57
C LYS A 90 9.68 30.37 19.54
N GLN A 91 8.49 30.84 19.16
CA GLN A 91 7.66 30.19 18.15
C GLN A 91 8.36 30.25 16.78
N GLU A 92 8.90 31.41 16.40
CA GLU A 92 9.62 31.57 15.13
C GLU A 92 10.86 30.66 15.07
N TYR A 93 11.63 30.57 16.16
CA TYR A 93 12.76 29.65 16.24
C TYR A 93 12.31 28.17 16.10
N PHE A 94 11.24 27.79 16.78
CA PHE A 94 10.67 26.44 16.69
C PHE A 94 10.15 26.12 15.28
N ASP A 95 9.44 27.04 14.64
CA ASP A 95 8.91 26.88 13.30
C ASP A 95 10.04 26.75 12.27
N ASN A 96 11.11 27.54 12.42
CA ASN A 96 12.29 27.45 11.57
C ASN A 96 12.99 26.08 11.68
N ILE A 97 13.16 25.55 12.91
CA ILE A 97 13.76 24.23 13.12
C ILE A 97 12.87 23.10 12.59
N THR A 98 11.58 23.16 12.87
CA THR A 98 10.66 22.11 12.37
C THR A 98 10.61 22.12 10.84
N ALA A 99 10.69 23.29 10.21
CA ALA A 99 10.82 23.39 8.76
C ALA A 99 12.12 22.74 8.23
N THR A 100 13.27 22.85 8.92
CA THR A 100 14.50 22.16 8.49
C THR A 100 14.38 20.65 8.58
N VAL A 101 13.71 20.12 9.60
CA VAL A 101 13.41 18.69 9.72
C VAL A 101 12.54 18.23 8.56
N VAL A 102 11.44 18.92 8.30
CA VAL A 102 10.52 18.58 7.21
C VAL A 102 11.23 18.63 5.86
N ASN A 103 12.00 19.70 5.59
CA ASN A 103 12.72 19.85 4.32
C ASN A 103 13.76 18.75 4.08
N GLU A 104 14.41 18.24 5.13
CA GLU A 104 15.43 17.19 5.03
C GLU A 104 14.86 15.84 4.54
N VAL A 105 13.59 15.58 4.89
CA VAL A 105 12.89 14.32 4.62
C VAL A 105 11.63 14.50 3.77
N TRP A 106 11.43 15.67 3.16
CA TRP A 106 10.29 15.88 2.28
C TRP A 106 10.51 15.15 0.96
N GLN A 107 9.49 14.43 0.50
CA GLN A 107 9.51 13.83 -0.83
C GLN A 107 8.50 14.51 -1.75
N THR A 108 8.98 14.89 -2.93
CA THR A 108 8.15 15.50 -3.96
C THR A 108 7.72 14.46 -4.99
N LEU A 109 6.42 14.40 -5.22
CA LEU A 109 5.85 13.62 -6.29
C LEU A 109 6.05 14.36 -7.62
N ASP A 110 6.78 13.73 -8.51
CA ASP A 110 7.05 14.16 -9.87
C ASP A 110 5.81 13.93 -10.74
N VAL A 111 4.96 14.94 -10.79
CA VAL A 111 3.72 14.93 -11.58
C VAL A 111 3.98 14.72 -13.07
N SER A 112 5.17 15.03 -13.59
CA SER A 112 5.51 14.80 -15.00
C SER A 112 5.59 13.30 -15.34
N LYS A 113 5.90 12.46 -14.35
CA LYS A 113 5.86 10.99 -14.48
C LYS A 113 4.45 10.43 -14.42
N LEU A 114 3.46 11.22 -14.02
CA LEU A 114 2.06 10.78 -13.96
C LEU A 114 1.30 11.06 -15.26
N THR A 115 1.80 11.95 -16.12
CA THR A 115 1.10 12.45 -17.31
C THR A 115 1.45 11.72 -18.60
N ARG A 116 2.41 10.79 -18.60
CA ARG A 116 2.75 10.00 -19.79
C ARG A 116 1.63 9.00 -20.10
N GLU A 117 0.99 9.17 -21.25
CA GLU A 117 0.08 8.17 -21.88
C GLU A 117 0.87 6.99 -22.48
N ASP A 118 2.09 6.71 -22.02
CA ASP A 118 2.93 5.63 -22.54
C ASP A 118 2.62 4.31 -21.83
N VAL A 119 1.51 3.67 -22.18
CA VAL A 119 1.47 2.24 -22.54
C VAL A 119 0.22 2.01 -23.38
N THR A 120 0.43 1.61 -24.63
CA THR A 120 -0.49 0.74 -25.36
C THR A 120 -0.64 -0.58 -24.59
N GLU A 121 -1.40 -0.59 -23.49
CA GLU A 121 -1.99 -1.84 -23.06
C GLU A 121 -2.94 -2.20 -24.20
N GLU A 122 -2.61 -3.25 -24.96
CA GLU A 122 -3.51 -3.79 -25.98
C GLU A 122 -4.87 -3.98 -25.31
N ASN A 123 -5.83 -3.10 -25.60
CA ASN A 123 -7.13 -3.08 -24.94
C ASN A 123 -7.71 -4.50 -24.94
N VAL A 124 -7.73 -5.12 -23.76
CA VAL A 124 -8.25 -6.47 -23.55
C VAL A 124 -9.75 -6.37 -23.29
N VAL A 125 -10.51 -5.69 -24.14
CA VAL A 125 -11.98 -5.68 -24.01
C VAL A 125 -12.63 -5.33 -25.35
N CYS A 126 -13.48 -6.22 -25.89
CA CYS A 126 -14.28 -5.95 -27.09
C CYS A 126 -15.31 -4.81 -26.91
N CYS A 127 -15.79 -4.56 -25.70
CA CYS A 127 -16.73 -3.47 -25.40
C CYS A 127 -16.09 -2.21 -24.80
N GLY A 128 -14.77 -2.23 -24.52
CA GLY A 128 -14.06 -1.10 -23.90
C GLY A 128 -14.42 -0.85 -22.43
N GLU A 129 -15.12 -1.76 -21.77
CA GLU A 129 -15.50 -1.68 -20.35
C GLU A 129 -14.81 -2.78 -19.54
N GLU A 130 -14.04 -2.43 -18.50
CA GLU A 130 -13.63 -3.44 -17.51
C GLU A 130 -14.78 -3.59 -16.50
N ASN A 131 -15.54 -4.68 -16.61
CA ASN A 131 -16.44 -5.15 -15.57
C ASN A 131 -15.87 -6.44 -14.95
N ASP A 132 -16.37 -6.84 -13.78
CA ASP A 132 -15.91 -8.06 -13.09
C ASP A 132 -16.61 -9.33 -13.63
N GLU A 133 -17.18 -9.28 -14.84
CA GLU A 133 -17.86 -10.44 -15.45
C GLU A 133 -16.83 -11.48 -15.89
N GLU A 134 -17.23 -12.76 -15.84
CA GLU A 134 -16.39 -13.83 -16.35
C GLU A 134 -16.19 -13.71 -17.86
N MET A 135 -14.99 -14.05 -18.31
CA MET A 135 -14.54 -13.80 -19.68
C MET A 135 -14.04 -15.08 -20.36
N ILE A 136 -14.25 -15.13 -21.67
CA ILE A 136 -13.72 -16.16 -22.56
C ILE A 136 -12.61 -15.60 -23.45
N GLY A 137 -11.55 -16.37 -23.61
CA GLY A 137 -10.43 -16.03 -24.49
C GLY A 137 -10.63 -16.61 -25.89
N CYS A 138 -10.37 -15.83 -26.95
CA CYS A 138 -10.32 -16.37 -28.31
C CYS A 138 -9.07 -17.24 -28.46
N GLU A 139 -9.19 -18.41 -29.10
CA GLU A 139 -8.04 -19.32 -29.29
C GLU A 139 -6.92 -18.70 -30.17
N CYS A 140 -7.23 -17.67 -30.97
CA CYS A 140 -6.21 -16.90 -31.70
C CYS A 140 -5.40 -15.94 -30.80
N ARG A 141 -5.76 -15.77 -29.51
CA ARG A 141 -5.07 -14.97 -28.50
C ARG A 141 -4.57 -13.61 -29.03
N SER A 142 -3.26 -13.36 -28.95
CA SER A 142 -2.62 -12.10 -29.40
C SER A 142 -2.71 -11.86 -30.91
N GLN A 143 -3.09 -12.86 -31.70
CA GLN A 143 -3.29 -12.70 -33.13
C GLN A 143 -4.73 -12.31 -33.47
N CYS A 144 -5.65 -12.36 -32.51
CA CYS A 144 -7.03 -11.94 -32.69
C CYS A 144 -7.13 -10.41 -32.86
N ALA A 145 -7.53 -9.97 -34.04
CA ALA A 145 -7.71 -8.53 -34.33
C ALA A 145 -8.85 -7.88 -33.52
N ARG A 146 -9.72 -8.70 -32.88
CA ARG A 146 -10.86 -8.26 -32.06
C ARG A 146 -10.56 -8.23 -30.56
N GLY A 147 -9.33 -8.55 -30.14
CA GLY A 147 -8.92 -8.60 -28.73
C GLY A 147 -8.75 -10.02 -28.18
N LYS A 148 -8.11 -10.11 -27.01
CA LYS A 148 -7.71 -11.39 -26.38
C LYS A 148 -8.82 -12.05 -25.57
N PHE A 149 -9.59 -11.26 -24.83
CA PHE A 149 -10.65 -11.72 -23.92
C PHE A 149 -11.95 -10.95 -24.17
N PHE A 150 -13.07 -11.63 -23.95
CA PHE A 150 -14.42 -11.16 -24.24
C PHE A 150 -15.35 -11.54 -23.08
N HIS A 151 -16.20 -10.63 -22.60
CA HIS A 151 -17.26 -11.02 -21.66
C HIS A 151 -18.23 -11.98 -22.34
N TYR A 152 -18.72 -12.99 -21.60
CA TYR A 152 -19.72 -13.94 -22.09
C TYR A 152 -20.92 -13.23 -22.74
N ALA A 153 -21.44 -12.19 -22.11
CA ALA A 153 -22.54 -11.37 -22.62
C ALA A 153 -22.20 -10.63 -23.93
N CYS A 154 -20.96 -10.14 -24.07
CA CYS A 154 -20.55 -9.40 -25.27
C CYS A 154 -20.44 -10.28 -26.53
N VAL A 155 -20.23 -11.59 -26.35
CA VAL A 155 -20.08 -12.54 -27.46
C VAL A 155 -21.19 -13.59 -27.51
N GLY A 156 -22.22 -13.44 -26.66
CA GLY A 156 -23.39 -14.33 -26.64
C GLY A 156 -23.06 -15.78 -26.30
N VAL A 157 -22.05 -16.00 -25.44
CA VAL A 157 -21.66 -17.33 -24.99
C VAL A 157 -22.31 -17.60 -23.64
N ASP A 158 -22.92 -18.77 -23.51
CA ASP A 158 -23.47 -19.25 -22.25
C ASP A 158 -22.33 -19.82 -21.37
N PRO A 159 -22.08 -19.27 -20.16
CA PRO A 159 -21.03 -19.77 -19.26
C PRO A 159 -21.24 -21.22 -18.83
N ASP A 160 -22.50 -21.71 -18.81
CA ASP A 160 -22.80 -23.10 -18.47
C ASP A 160 -22.58 -24.07 -19.65
N ASN A 161 -22.36 -23.54 -20.86
CA ASN A 161 -22.20 -24.34 -22.09
C ASN A 161 -21.18 -23.72 -23.05
N ILE A 162 -19.93 -23.66 -22.59
CA ILE A 162 -18.82 -23.04 -23.33
C ILE A 162 -18.32 -24.00 -24.43
N PRO A 163 -18.39 -23.60 -25.72
CA PRO A 163 -17.79 -24.39 -26.80
C PRO A 163 -16.28 -24.43 -26.63
N THR A 164 -15.65 -25.61 -26.68
CA THR A 164 -14.20 -25.73 -26.68
C THR A 164 -13.74 -26.54 -27.89
N PRO A 165 -12.86 -26.00 -28.76
CA PRO A 165 -12.26 -24.65 -28.74
C PRO A 165 -13.24 -23.53 -29.14
N TRP A 166 -13.04 -22.32 -28.60
CA TRP A 166 -13.85 -21.14 -28.92
C TRP A 166 -13.08 -20.09 -29.74
N TYR A 167 -13.73 -19.53 -30.76
CA TYR A 167 -13.19 -18.48 -31.61
C TYR A 167 -14.18 -17.31 -31.70
N CYS A 168 -13.71 -16.07 -31.58
CA CYS A 168 -14.58 -14.89 -31.61
C CYS A 168 -15.16 -14.57 -33.00
N SER A 169 -14.70 -15.23 -34.06
CA SER A 169 -15.19 -15.08 -35.43
C SER A 169 -14.86 -16.29 -36.29
N SER A 170 -15.60 -16.47 -37.38
CA SER A 170 -15.31 -17.46 -38.43
C SER A 170 -13.94 -17.27 -39.08
N GLU A 171 -13.44 -16.04 -39.14
CA GLU A 171 -12.08 -15.71 -39.59
C GLU A 171 -11.02 -16.25 -38.64
N CYS A 172 -11.23 -16.13 -37.32
CA CYS A 172 -10.34 -16.71 -36.32
C CYS A 172 -10.37 -18.24 -36.35
N LYS A 173 -11.56 -18.84 -36.57
CA LYS A 173 -11.73 -20.29 -36.71
C LYS A 173 -10.99 -20.87 -37.92
N ASN A 174 -10.95 -20.12 -39.03
CA ASN A 174 -10.34 -20.57 -40.29
C ASN A 174 -8.88 -20.13 -40.46
N ARG A 175 -8.30 -19.42 -39.48
CA ARG A 175 -6.91 -18.99 -39.52
C ARG A 175 -6.01 -20.20 -39.27
N GLN A 176 -4.98 -20.38 -40.09
CA GLN A 176 -3.94 -21.37 -39.82
C GLN A 176 -3.27 -21.05 -38.49
N ILE A 177 -3.54 -21.89 -37.48
CA ILE A 177 -2.93 -21.83 -36.17
C ILE A 177 -1.42 -21.96 -36.36
N VAL A 178 -0.67 -20.94 -35.90
CA VAL A 178 0.79 -20.98 -35.85
C VAL A 178 1.18 -22.17 -34.95
N PRO A 179 2.14 -23.04 -35.36
CA PRO A 179 2.43 -24.27 -34.65
C PRO A 179 2.72 -24.04 -33.16
N TYR A 180 2.15 -24.89 -32.31
CA TYR A 180 2.30 -24.85 -30.86
C TYR A 180 3.77 -24.68 -30.48
N GLN A 181 4.07 -23.54 -29.83
CA GLN A 181 5.45 -23.09 -29.63
C GLN A 181 6.12 -23.68 -28.39
N TYR A 182 5.37 -24.45 -27.61
CA TYR A 182 5.82 -25.05 -26.36
C TYR A 182 6.06 -26.55 -26.52
N CYS A 183 6.93 -27.09 -25.69
CA CYS A 183 7.37 -28.48 -25.65
C CYS A 183 8.02 -28.98 -26.96
N ASP A 184 8.95 -29.91 -26.84
CA ASP A 184 9.59 -30.51 -28.03
C ASP A 184 8.59 -31.31 -28.88
N CYS A 185 7.44 -31.73 -28.29
CA CYS A 185 6.40 -32.45 -29.02
C CYS A 185 5.60 -31.58 -29.99
N ARG A 186 5.62 -30.24 -29.84
CA ARG A 186 4.90 -29.28 -30.72
C ARG A 186 3.40 -29.57 -30.91
N ILE A 187 2.80 -30.29 -29.96
CA ILE A 187 1.38 -30.65 -29.94
C ILE A 187 0.77 -30.02 -28.70
N ASP A 188 -0.29 -29.24 -28.87
CA ASP A 188 -1.08 -28.75 -27.75
C ASP A 188 -1.88 -29.91 -27.15
N LEU A 189 -1.59 -30.26 -25.89
CA LEU A 189 -2.32 -31.31 -25.16
C LEU A 189 -3.50 -30.74 -24.36
N GLY A 190 -3.80 -29.45 -24.50
CA GLY A 190 -4.92 -28.78 -23.86
C GLY A 190 -4.53 -28.03 -22.57
N THR A 191 -5.40 -27.11 -22.15
CA THR A 191 -5.20 -26.18 -21.03
C THR A 191 -5.03 -26.83 -19.65
N HIS A 192 -5.41 -28.10 -19.51
CA HIS A 192 -5.35 -28.83 -18.24
C HIS A 192 -4.12 -29.75 -18.14
N GLU A 193 -3.29 -29.84 -19.18
CA GLU A 193 -2.07 -30.65 -19.13
C GLU A 193 -0.98 -29.93 -18.30
N PRO A 194 -0.46 -30.55 -17.23
CA PRO A 194 0.53 -29.92 -16.37
C PRO A 194 1.86 -29.73 -17.10
N MET A 195 2.35 -28.50 -17.11
CA MET A 195 3.61 -28.11 -17.75
C MET A 195 4.63 -27.62 -16.73
N ILE A 196 5.90 -27.79 -17.07
CA ILE A 196 7.03 -27.27 -16.31
C ILE A 196 7.84 -26.31 -17.16
N GLY A 197 8.11 -25.12 -16.60
CA GLY A 197 8.92 -24.09 -17.22
C GLY A 197 10.40 -24.33 -16.95
N CYS A 198 11.24 -24.16 -17.97
CA CYS A 198 12.68 -24.12 -17.77
C CYS A 198 13.07 -22.82 -17.05
N ALA A 199 13.72 -22.92 -15.90
CA ALA A 199 14.17 -21.79 -15.08
C ALA A 199 15.29 -20.94 -15.72
N ALA A 200 15.71 -21.26 -16.95
CA ALA A 200 16.53 -20.37 -17.77
C ALA A 200 15.69 -19.31 -18.54
N GLU A 201 14.35 -19.42 -18.51
CA GLU A 201 13.40 -18.47 -19.11
C GLU A 201 13.81 -18.09 -20.55
N THR A 202 13.88 -16.80 -20.87
CA THR A 202 14.23 -16.25 -22.19
C THR A 202 15.65 -16.61 -22.68
N MET A 203 16.51 -17.15 -21.80
CA MET A 203 17.84 -17.65 -22.15
C MET A 203 17.82 -19.12 -22.62
N CYS A 204 16.67 -19.81 -22.47
CA CYS A 204 16.46 -21.15 -23.00
C CYS A 204 16.34 -21.09 -24.53
N LYS A 205 17.35 -21.57 -25.25
CA LYS A 205 17.36 -21.59 -26.73
C LYS A 205 16.42 -22.63 -27.37
N LYS A 206 15.74 -23.45 -26.56
CA LYS A 206 14.86 -24.53 -27.03
C LYS A 206 13.41 -24.08 -27.00
N VAL A 207 12.68 -24.46 -25.95
CA VAL A 207 11.32 -24.04 -25.67
C VAL A 207 11.21 -23.76 -24.18
N GLU A 208 10.42 -22.76 -23.80
CA GLU A 208 10.35 -22.28 -22.41
C GLU A 208 9.53 -23.20 -21.50
N TRP A 209 8.53 -23.89 -22.06
CA TRP A 209 7.58 -24.75 -21.35
C TRP A 209 7.54 -26.15 -21.95
N TYR A 210 7.43 -27.17 -21.11
CA TYR A 210 7.39 -28.58 -21.50
C TYR A 210 6.25 -29.30 -20.77
N HIS A 211 5.55 -30.23 -21.41
CA HIS A 211 4.62 -31.09 -20.69
C HIS A 211 5.40 -31.98 -19.71
N MET A 212 4.93 -32.08 -18.47
CA MET A 212 5.55 -32.96 -17.47
C MET A 212 5.57 -34.40 -17.97
N ARG A 213 4.51 -34.85 -18.65
CA ARG A 213 4.41 -36.18 -19.26
C ARG A 213 5.46 -36.40 -20.37
N CYS A 214 5.71 -35.40 -21.23
CA CYS A 214 6.75 -35.50 -22.27
C CYS A 214 8.17 -35.63 -21.69
N LEU A 215 8.37 -35.22 -20.44
CA LEU A 215 9.62 -35.33 -19.70
C LEU A 215 9.66 -36.53 -18.75
N GLY A 216 8.59 -37.32 -18.66
CA GLY A 216 8.47 -38.43 -17.71
C GLY A 216 8.38 -37.97 -16.23
N ILE A 217 7.98 -36.73 -15.99
CA ILE A 217 7.78 -36.17 -14.65
C ILE A 217 6.37 -36.53 -14.18
N ASP A 218 6.26 -37.09 -12.98
CA ASP A 218 4.97 -37.35 -12.32
C ASP A 218 4.36 -36.02 -11.85
N PRO A 219 3.17 -35.63 -12.35
CA PRO A 219 2.50 -34.39 -11.94
C PRO A 219 2.15 -34.35 -10.44
N LYS A 220 2.01 -35.50 -9.78
CA LYS A 220 1.75 -35.56 -8.34
C LYS A 220 2.98 -35.24 -7.50
N ASN A 221 4.18 -35.36 -8.09
CA ASN A 221 5.47 -35.14 -7.43
C ASN A 221 6.41 -34.29 -8.31
N PRO A 222 6.05 -33.02 -8.60
CA PRO A 222 6.88 -32.18 -9.44
C PRO A 222 8.21 -31.86 -8.74
N PRO A 223 9.31 -31.63 -9.50
CA PRO A 223 10.57 -31.17 -8.95
C PRO A 223 10.37 -29.93 -8.07
N LYS A 224 10.75 -30.01 -6.80
CA LYS A 224 10.65 -28.88 -5.88
C LYS A 224 11.78 -27.88 -6.19
N GLY A 225 11.41 -26.65 -6.48
CA GLY A 225 12.35 -25.57 -6.80
C GLY A 225 12.59 -25.42 -8.30
N ARG A 226 13.77 -24.90 -8.67
CA ARG A 226 14.10 -24.54 -10.07
C ARG A 226 14.45 -25.78 -10.89
N TRP A 227 13.77 -25.97 -12.02
CA TRP A 227 14.02 -27.04 -12.99
C TRP A 227 14.62 -26.49 -14.29
N PHE A 228 15.50 -27.26 -14.95
CA PHE A 228 16.18 -26.86 -16.20
C PHE A 228 16.06 -27.98 -17.22
N CYS A 229 15.77 -27.64 -18.49
CA CYS A 229 15.55 -28.62 -19.55
C CYS A 229 16.82 -29.32 -20.05
N THR A 230 18.00 -28.70 -19.87
CA THR A 230 19.29 -29.27 -20.23
C THR A 230 20.37 -28.83 -19.24
N ASP A 231 21.47 -29.57 -19.18
CA ASP A 231 22.64 -29.15 -18.41
C ASP A 231 23.28 -27.88 -18.95
N ASP A 232 23.11 -27.57 -20.25
CA ASP A 232 23.45 -26.26 -20.78
C ASP A 232 22.60 -25.16 -20.14
N CYS A 233 21.28 -25.33 -20.02
CA CYS A 233 20.42 -24.35 -19.35
C CYS A 233 20.75 -24.22 -17.85
N ARG A 234 21.14 -25.33 -17.20
CA ARG A 234 21.67 -25.33 -15.83
C ARG A 234 22.99 -24.56 -15.73
N SER A 235 23.87 -24.69 -16.73
CA SER A 235 25.23 -24.11 -16.78
C SER A 235 25.27 -22.67 -17.31
N MET A 236 24.30 -22.27 -18.13
CA MET A 236 24.10 -20.87 -18.60
C MET A 236 23.88 -19.92 -17.42
N ARG A 237 23.27 -20.41 -16.33
CA ARG A 237 23.18 -19.67 -15.05
C ARG A 237 24.41 -19.83 -14.15
N GLY A 238 25.31 -20.77 -14.43
CA GLY A 238 26.62 -20.86 -13.78
C GLY A 238 27.49 -19.60 -14.01
N LYS A 239 27.22 -18.85 -15.08
CA LYS A 239 27.81 -17.53 -15.36
C LYS A 239 26.91 -16.34 -15.02
N LYS A 240 25.72 -16.56 -14.45
CA LYS A 240 24.72 -15.51 -14.14
C LYS A 240 23.96 -15.70 -12.82
N GLY A 241 24.48 -16.54 -11.92
CA GLY A 241 23.87 -16.87 -10.63
C GLY A 241 24.80 -16.71 -9.42
N LYS A 242 26.05 -16.29 -9.65
CA LYS A 242 26.98 -15.83 -8.59
C LYS A 242 27.16 -14.31 -8.55
N ASP A 243 26.72 -13.57 -9.58
CA ASP A 243 26.87 -12.12 -9.65
C ASP A 243 25.63 -11.30 -9.24
N GLU A 244 24.46 -11.93 -9.03
CA GLU A 244 23.31 -11.26 -8.39
C GLU A 244 23.33 -11.32 -6.85
N LYS A 245 24.38 -11.93 -6.27
CA LYS A 245 24.71 -11.76 -4.85
C LYS A 245 25.88 -10.80 -4.59
N LYS A 246 26.42 -10.13 -5.62
CA LYS A 246 27.46 -9.10 -5.47
C LYS A 246 27.45 -8.04 -6.60
N ARG A 247 26.31 -7.69 -7.18
CA ARG A 247 26.15 -6.30 -7.67
C ARG A 247 25.73 -5.43 -6.50
N GLN A 248 26.71 -5.25 -5.65
CA GLN A 248 26.91 -4.01 -4.92
C GLN A 248 26.68 -2.91 -5.98
N ASP A 249 25.53 -2.24 -5.94
CA ASP A 249 25.36 -0.97 -6.64
C ASP A 249 26.27 0.00 -5.83
N VAL A 250 27.59 -0.19 -5.89
CA VAL A 250 28.57 0.77 -5.37
C VAL A 250 28.50 1.93 -6.33
N ARG A 251 27.42 2.69 -6.23
CA ARG A 251 27.51 4.12 -6.45
C ARG A 251 28.34 4.56 -5.26
N PRO A 252 29.64 4.85 -5.45
CA PRO A 252 30.57 5.04 -4.34
C PRO A 252 30.19 6.22 -3.43
N ASN A 253 29.18 7.00 -3.83
CA ASN A 253 28.69 8.21 -3.19
C ASN A 253 27.25 8.10 -2.64
N VAL A 254 26.61 6.93 -2.70
CA VAL A 254 25.23 6.76 -2.21
C VAL A 254 25.21 6.05 -0.87
N ASP A 255 24.47 6.62 0.07
CA ASP A 255 24.18 6.04 1.38
C ASP A 255 22.77 5.44 1.39
N PHE A 256 22.68 4.12 1.17
CA PHE A 256 21.40 3.42 1.16
C PHE A 256 20.82 3.25 2.57
N LYS A 257 21.65 3.34 3.61
CA LYS A 257 21.21 3.31 5.00
C LYS A 257 20.49 4.63 5.34
N GLN A 258 21.10 5.77 5.01
CA GLN A 258 20.46 7.09 5.15
C GLN A 258 19.17 7.17 4.34
N ASN A 259 19.15 6.67 3.09
CA ASN A 259 17.93 6.62 2.28
C ASN A 259 16.79 5.85 2.95
N TYR A 260 17.09 4.68 3.51
CA TYR A 260 16.12 3.87 4.24
C TYR A 260 15.60 4.61 5.48
N THR A 261 16.49 5.20 6.28
CA THR A 261 16.13 5.98 7.47
C THR A 261 15.25 7.18 7.11
N LYS A 262 15.62 7.98 6.11
CA LYS A 262 14.82 9.12 5.65
C LYS A 262 13.45 8.69 5.14
N SER A 263 13.36 7.56 4.45
CA SER A 263 12.08 6.99 4.00
C SER A 263 11.16 6.63 5.17
N ILE A 264 11.70 5.93 6.18
CA ILE A 264 10.92 5.62 7.40
C ILE A 264 10.45 6.91 8.06
N LEU A 265 11.35 7.88 8.24
CA LEU A 265 11.01 9.13 8.92
C LEU A 265 9.93 9.90 8.16
N TRP A 266 10.08 10.03 6.83
CA TRP A 266 9.07 10.62 5.96
C TRP A 266 7.71 9.93 6.10
N CYS A 267 7.65 8.61 5.92
CA CYS A 267 6.41 7.85 5.98
C CYS A 267 5.78 7.91 7.38
N GLY A 268 6.60 7.81 8.43
CA GLY A 268 6.15 7.89 9.83
C GLY A 268 5.56 9.25 10.17
N LEU A 269 6.24 10.35 9.80
CA LEU A 269 5.70 11.71 9.94
C LEU A 269 4.41 11.88 9.14
N ASN A 270 4.35 11.37 7.91
CA ASN A 270 3.15 11.45 7.08
C ASN A 270 1.96 10.72 7.74
N LEU A 271 2.18 9.55 8.33
CA LEU A 271 1.17 8.82 9.12
C LEU A 271 0.72 9.62 10.35
N LEU A 272 1.66 10.21 11.10
CA LEU A 272 1.36 11.06 12.26
C LEU A 272 0.51 12.27 11.88
N CYS A 273 0.89 13.02 10.84
CA CYS A 273 0.12 14.18 10.36
C CYS A 273 -1.30 13.80 9.90
N ARG A 274 -1.48 12.62 9.29
CA ARG A 274 -2.81 12.12 8.91
C ARG A 274 -3.68 11.85 10.13
N ARG A 275 -3.10 11.23 11.15
CA ARG A 275 -3.79 10.98 12.42
C ARG A 275 -4.18 12.30 13.06
N ASP A 276 -3.30 13.29 13.08
CA ASP A 276 -3.61 14.61 13.64
C ASP A 276 -4.72 15.33 12.87
N ALA A 277 -4.68 15.31 11.53
CA ALA A 277 -5.75 15.88 10.71
C ALA A 277 -7.12 15.22 11.01
N VAL A 278 -7.16 13.91 11.26
CA VAL A 278 -8.38 13.24 11.74
C VAL A 278 -8.77 13.75 13.12
N ARG A 279 -7.84 13.79 14.07
CA ARG A 279 -8.11 14.16 15.47
C ARG A 279 -8.60 15.60 15.62
N GLU A 280 -8.12 16.50 14.77
CA GLU A 280 -8.54 17.90 14.71
C GLU A 280 -9.72 18.16 13.75
N ALA A 281 -10.26 17.11 13.12
CA ALA A 281 -11.33 17.21 12.11
C ALA A 281 -10.97 18.16 10.94
N ASP A 282 -9.69 18.22 10.55
CA ASP A 282 -9.21 19.02 9.44
C ASP A 282 -9.49 18.34 8.10
N GLY A 283 -10.71 18.56 7.60
CA GLY A 283 -11.17 18.04 6.32
C GLY A 283 -10.30 18.46 5.12
N GLN A 284 -9.65 19.63 5.19
CA GLN A 284 -8.82 20.16 4.10
C GLN A 284 -7.45 19.47 4.07
N ALA A 285 -6.78 19.34 5.21
CA ALA A 285 -5.53 18.60 5.32
C ALA A 285 -5.74 17.13 4.92
N MET A 286 -6.80 16.50 5.43
CA MET A 286 -7.18 15.15 5.05
C MET A 286 -7.35 15.00 3.52
N LEU A 287 -8.02 15.94 2.83
CA LEU A 287 -8.16 15.89 1.36
C LEU A 287 -6.83 16.04 0.61
N THR A 288 -5.91 16.83 1.14
CA THR A 288 -4.58 16.97 0.57
C THR A 288 -3.83 15.65 0.62
N PHE A 289 -3.96 14.90 1.72
CA PHE A 289 -3.40 13.55 1.81
C PHE A 289 -4.02 12.58 0.81
N TRP A 290 -5.32 12.66 0.54
CA TRP A 290 -5.98 11.81 -0.48
C TRP A 290 -5.41 11.99 -1.89
N LYS A 291 -4.80 13.14 -2.21
CA LYS A 291 -4.10 13.34 -3.49
C LYS A 291 -2.83 12.47 -3.59
N PHE A 292 -2.06 12.40 -2.50
CA PHE A 292 -0.91 11.50 -2.42
C PHE A 292 -1.38 10.04 -2.39
N ASP A 293 -2.46 9.75 -1.68
CA ASP A 293 -2.98 8.40 -1.53
C ASP A 293 -3.47 7.79 -2.83
N LEU A 294 -4.13 8.57 -3.69
CA LEU A 294 -4.56 8.08 -5.00
C LEU A 294 -3.39 7.46 -5.78
N VAL A 295 -2.24 8.13 -5.72
CA VAL A 295 -1.02 7.71 -6.41
C VAL A 295 -0.42 6.51 -5.69
N HIS A 296 -0.31 6.56 -4.36
CA HIS A 296 0.13 5.44 -3.53
C HIS A 296 -0.69 4.16 -3.79
N PHE A 297 -2.02 4.24 -3.75
CA PHE A 297 -2.92 3.12 -3.97
C PHE A 297 -2.77 2.51 -5.35
N PHE A 298 -2.51 3.32 -6.38
CA PHE A 298 -2.26 2.81 -7.72
C PHE A 298 -0.99 1.97 -7.76
N TRP A 299 0.11 2.47 -7.18
CA TRP A 299 1.40 1.79 -7.21
C TRP A 299 1.48 0.56 -6.32
N HIS A 300 0.79 0.58 -5.18
CA HIS A 300 0.67 -0.55 -4.28
C HIS A 300 -0.42 -1.56 -4.69
N LYS A 301 -1.04 -1.38 -5.87
CA LYS A 301 -2.04 -2.28 -6.44
C LYS A 301 -3.29 -2.46 -5.55
N HIS A 302 -3.83 -1.33 -5.10
CA HIS A 302 -5.05 -1.23 -4.30
C HIS A 302 -6.23 -0.72 -5.15
N PRO A 303 -6.76 -1.48 -6.13
CA PRO A 303 -7.68 -0.96 -7.16
C PRO A 303 -8.98 -0.39 -6.59
N LYS A 304 -9.53 -1.03 -5.54
CA LYS A 304 -10.70 -0.52 -4.82
C LYS A 304 -10.44 0.89 -4.27
N TYR A 305 -9.29 1.10 -3.65
CA TYR A 305 -8.93 2.37 -3.04
C TYR A 305 -8.57 3.44 -4.09
N VAL A 306 -8.04 3.05 -5.26
CA VAL A 306 -7.89 3.96 -6.42
C VAL A 306 -9.25 4.51 -6.85
N ILE A 307 -10.25 3.64 -7.01
CA ILE A 307 -11.60 4.05 -7.41
C ILE A 307 -12.23 4.98 -6.36
N LEU A 308 -12.11 4.64 -5.08
CA LEU A 308 -12.65 5.46 -3.98
C LEU A 308 -11.96 6.83 -3.90
N ALA A 309 -10.63 6.86 -3.97
CA ALA A 309 -9.85 8.09 -3.95
C ALA A 309 -10.19 9.00 -5.14
N HIS A 310 -10.26 8.43 -6.35
CA HIS A 310 -10.65 9.17 -7.56
C HIS A 310 -12.04 9.78 -7.41
N ARG A 311 -13.03 9.00 -6.97
CA ARG A 311 -14.41 9.48 -6.77
C ARG A 311 -14.49 10.60 -5.75
N LEU A 312 -13.82 10.44 -4.60
CA LEU A 312 -13.77 11.46 -3.56
C LEU A 312 -13.16 12.76 -4.10
N LEU A 313 -12.00 12.68 -4.75
CA LEU A 313 -11.31 13.84 -5.29
C LEU A 313 -12.12 14.50 -6.42
N ALA A 314 -12.74 13.74 -7.32
CA ALA A 314 -13.63 14.29 -8.34
C ALA A 314 -14.85 15.00 -7.72
N ALA A 315 -15.48 14.35 -6.73
CA ALA A 315 -16.62 14.90 -5.99
C ALA A 315 -16.30 16.26 -5.35
N VAL A 316 -15.16 16.35 -4.65
CA VAL A 316 -14.77 17.60 -3.97
C VAL A 316 -14.23 18.67 -4.90
N ASN A 317 -13.80 18.31 -6.12
CA ASN A 317 -13.30 19.27 -7.13
C ASN A 317 -14.35 19.67 -8.17
N GLY A 318 -15.65 19.48 -7.87
CA GLY A 318 -16.75 20.08 -8.66
C GLY A 318 -17.65 19.08 -9.38
N TRP A 319 -17.46 17.77 -9.20
CA TRP A 319 -18.43 16.80 -9.70
C TRP A 319 -19.74 16.83 -8.91
N LEU A 320 -19.69 17.15 -7.60
CA LEU A 320 -20.86 17.37 -6.76
C LEU A 320 -21.21 18.87 -6.61
N PRO A 321 -22.51 19.20 -6.37
CA PRO A 321 -22.94 20.52 -5.93
C PRO A 321 -22.21 21.00 -4.69
N GLU A 322 -22.07 22.32 -4.55
CA GLU A 322 -21.30 22.96 -3.48
C GLU A 322 -21.65 22.50 -2.06
N LYS A 323 -22.95 22.38 -1.76
CA LYS A 323 -23.40 21.91 -0.45
C LYS A 323 -22.91 20.50 -0.13
N LEU A 324 -23.08 19.56 -1.07
CA LEU A 324 -22.63 18.18 -0.90
C LEU A 324 -21.10 18.09 -0.84
N ARG A 325 -20.39 18.95 -1.59
CA ARG A 325 -18.93 19.07 -1.47
C ARG A 325 -18.53 19.50 -0.07
N HIS A 326 -19.15 20.54 0.48
CA HIS A 326 -18.87 21.01 1.84
C HIS A 326 -19.07 19.88 2.86
N ASP A 327 -20.20 19.18 2.78
CA ASP A 327 -20.51 18.05 3.66
C ASP A 327 -19.48 16.92 3.51
N LEU A 328 -19.06 16.59 2.28
CA LEU A 328 -18.06 15.53 2.03
C LEU A 328 -16.65 15.88 2.53
N ILE A 329 -16.34 17.17 2.66
CA ILE A 329 -15.09 17.66 3.23
C ILE A 329 -15.11 17.56 4.75
N HIS A 330 -16.19 18.04 5.37
CA HIS A 330 -16.24 18.28 6.81
C HIS A 330 -16.90 17.14 7.61
N ASN A 331 -17.83 16.37 7.02
CA ASN A 331 -18.46 15.21 7.67
C ASN A 331 -17.64 13.93 7.44
N ARG A 332 -16.34 13.97 7.76
CA ARG A 332 -15.45 12.80 7.65
C ARG A 332 -15.03 12.20 8.98
N THR A 333 -15.32 12.90 10.07
CA THR A 333 -14.97 12.47 11.42
C THR A 333 -16.18 12.55 12.34
N VAL A 334 -16.14 11.77 13.41
CA VAL A 334 -17.15 11.77 14.47
C VAL A 334 -16.44 12.05 15.79
N ASN A 335 -16.93 13.02 16.56
CA ASN A 335 -16.44 13.32 17.90
C ASN A 335 -17.39 12.72 18.95
N TYR A 336 -17.35 11.40 19.08
CA TYR A 336 -18.28 10.68 19.95
C TYR A 336 -18.07 11.02 21.44
N ALA A 337 -16.81 10.99 21.91
CA ALA A 337 -16.47 11.26 23.31
C ALA A 337 -16.48 12.76 23.68
N GLY A 338 -16.68 13.65 22.71
CA GLY A 338 -16.52 15.09 22.87
C GLY A 338 -15.07 15.53 23.17
N GLY A 339 -14.80 16.82 23.03
CA GLY A 339 -13.52 17.44 23.40
C GLY A 339 -12.50 17.55 22.24
N VAL A 340 -11.44 18.32 22.48
CA VAL A 340 -10.39 18.63 21.50
C VAL A 340 -9.53 17.40 21.21
N GLY A 341 -9.16 17.18 19.94
CA GLY A 341 -8.26 16.10 19.53
C GLY A 341 -8.84 14.69 19.73
N ARG A 342 -10.17 14.56 19.81
CA ARG A 342 -10.88 13.29 20.11
C ARG A 342 -11.78 12.79 18.97
N ASN A 343 -11.64 13.39 17.79
CA ASN A 343 -12.31 12.93 16.59
C ASN A 343 -11.79 11.56 16.14
N LEU A 344 -12.70 10.73 15.63
CA LEU A 344 -12.41 9.46 14.97
C LEU A 344 -12.81 9.51 13.50
N PRO A 345 -12.20 8.70 12.61
CA PRO A 345 -12.68 8.55 11.25
C PRO A 345 -14.13 8.05 11.24
N MET A 346 -14.99 8.66 10.43
CA MET A 346 -16.39 8.24 10.32
C MET A 346 -16.54 6.82 9.76
N ASP A 347 -15.64 6.41 8.86
CA ASP A 347 -15.61 5.05 8.32
C ASP A 347 -15.36 4.02 9.43
N PHE A 348 -14.46 4.34 10.36
CA PHE A 348 -14.19 3.51 11.53
C PHE A 348 -15.39 3.43 12.47
N MET A 349 -16.09 4.55 12.70
CA MET A 349 -17.34 4.52 13.47
C MET A 349 -18.40 3.64 12.80
N ASN A 350 -18.54 3.70 11.47
CA ASN A 350 -19.47 2.85 10.73
C ASN A 350 -19.08 1.36 10.84
N GLU A 351 -17.78 1.04 10.81
CA GLU A 351 -17.30 -0.32 11.02
C GLU A 351 -17.69 -0.85 12.41
N ILE A 352 -17.52 -0.04 13.46
CA ILE A 352 -17.94 -0.39 14.83
C ILE A 352 -19.45 -0.64 14.89
N LEU A 353 -20.25 0.26 14.33
CA LEU A 353 -21.71 0.10 14.30
C LEU A 353 -22.14 -1.17 13.56
N ASN A 354 -21.43 -1.52 12.49
CA ASN A 354 -21.68 -2.75 11.74
C ASN A 354 -21.29 -4.01 12.53
N ILE A 355 -20.19 -3.98 13.29
CA ILE A 355 -19.79 -5.10 14.17
C ILE A 355 -20.85 -5.31 15.25
N LEU A 356 -21.24 -4.23 15.96
CA LEU A 356 -22.29 -4.29 16.97
C LEU A 356 -23.62 -4.80 16.42
N PHE A 357 -23.94 -4.44 15.17
CA PHE A 357 -25.12 -4.95 14.48
C PHE A 357 -25.08 -6.46 14.27
N LYS A 358 -23.94 -6.98 13.82
CA LYS A 358 -23.75 -8.42 13.65
C LYS A 358 -23.80 -9.15 14.99
N ASP A 359 -23.15 -8.62 16.03
CA ASP A 359 -23.16 -9.24 17.36
C ASP A 359 -24.58 -9.32 17.96
N LEU A 360 -25.38 -8.26 17.79
CA LEU A 360 -26.77 -8.24 18.26
C LEU A 360 -27.66 -9.22 17.48
N LEU A 361 -27.43 -9.35 16.17
CA LEU A 361 -28.09 -10.33 15.32
C LEU A 361 -27.74 -11.77 15.71
N ASP A 362 -26.48 -12.03 16.04
CA ASP A 362 -26.02 -13.33 16.51
C ASP A 362 -26.60 -13.67 17.90
N ALA A 363 -26.68 -12.67 18.80
CA ALA A 363 -27.35 -12.81 20.09
C ALA A 363 -28.84 -13.15 19.96
N ALA A 364 -29.49 -12.77 18.85
CA ALA A 364 -30.87 -13.13 18.54
C ALA A 364 -31.04 -14.61 18.09
N LYS A 365 -29.96 -15.40 18.04
CA LYS A 365 -29.95 -16.86 17.81
C LYS A 365 -30.76 -17.31 16.59
N GLY A 366 -30.61 -16.60 15.46
CA GLY A 366 -31.07 -17.07 14.16
C GLY A 366 -32.53 -16.82 13.81
N ARG A 367 -33.27 -15.98 14.55
CA ARG A 367 -34.61 -15.49 14.11
C ARG A 367 -34.49 -14.19 13.32
N TYR A 368 -33.93 -14.30 12.12
CA TYR A 368 -33.80 -13.18 11.18
C TYR A 368 -35.15 -12.92 10.48
N THR A 369 -36.02 -12.18 11.17
CA THR A 369 -37.22 -11.59 10.54
C THR A 369 -36.94 -10.13 10.21
N ASP A 370 -37.63 -9.55 9.22
CA ASP A 370 -37.50 -8.13 8.88
C ASP A 370 -37.70 -7.24 10.12
N LEU A 371 -38.64 -7.63 10.99
CA LEU A 371 -38.89 -6.94 12.26
C LEU A 371 -37.73 -7.08 13.25
N THR A 372 -37.08 -8.24 13.32
CA THR A 372 -35.88 -8.44 14.16
C THR A 372 -34.73 -7.58 13.65
N ILE A 373 -34.47 -7.59 12.33
CA ILE A 373 -33.42 -6.81 11.69
C ILE A 373 -33.66 -5.30 11.91
N GLN A 374 -34.90 -4.84 11.68
CA GLN A 374 -35.29 -3.45 11.91
C GLN A 374 -35.10 -3.03 13.37
N ARG A 375 -35.51 -3.88 14.33
CA ARG A 375 -35.31 -3.63 15.76
C ARG A 375 -33.83 -3.59 16.12
N CYS A 376 -33.02 -4.53 15.65
CA CYS A 376 -31.57 -4.53 15.90
C CYS A 376 -30.90 -3.28 15.34
N SER A 377 -31.27 -2.84 14.13
CA SER A 377 -30.77 -1.60 13.53
C SER A 377 -31.18 -0.36 14.32
N GLN A 378 -32.44 -0.29 14.76
CA GLN A 378 -32.98 0.80 15.57
C GLN A 378 -32.44 0.82 17.00
N ILE A 379 -31.92 -0.29 17.52
CA ILE A 379 -31.31 -0.33 18.86
C ILE A 379 -29.90 0.28 18.80
N ILE A 380 -29.16 0.09 17.71
CA ILE A 380 -27.75 0.51 17.63
C ILE A 380 -27.58 2.01 17.40
N GLY A 381 -28.50 2.64 16.68
CA GLY A 381 -28.47 4.09 16.46
C GLY A 381 -28.61 4.95 17.73
N PRO A 382 -29.54 4.61 18.67
CA PRO A 382 -29.80 5.39 19.89
C PRO A 382 -29.08 4.93 21.16
N LEU A 383 -28.50 3.72 21.24
CA LEU A 383 -27.94 3.20 22.50
C LEU A 383 -26.50 3.69 22.75
N GLY A 384 -26.39 4.94 23.19
CA GLY A 384 -25.15 5.52 23.72
C GLY A 384 -24.54 4.70 24.87
N GLU A 385 -25.33 3.98 25.67
CA GLU A 385 -24.83 3.29 26.88
C GLU A 385 -24.13 1.93 26.62
N ALA A 386 -24.60 1.12 25.65
CA ALA A 386 -23.84 -0.09 25.26
C ALA A 386 -22.66 0.25 24.37
N LEU A 387 -22.82 1.30 23.54
CA LEU A 387 -21.73 1.94 22.84
C LEU A 387 -20.66 2.36 23.84
N ASP A 388 -20.98 3.01 24.96
CA ASP A 388 -19.96 3.42 25.93
C ASP A 388 -19.12 2.25 26.47
N SER A 389 -19.71 1.07 26.75
CA SER A 389 -18.92 -0.07 27.25
C SER A 389 -18.01 -0.72 26.19
N VAL A 390 -18.50 -0.86 24.95
CA VAL A 390 -17.74 -1.44 23.83
C VAL A 390 -16.78 -0.41 23.24
N PHE A 391 -17.17 0.85 23.20
CA PHE A 391 -16.34 1.98 22.80
C PHE A 391 -15.26 2.22 23.85
N ASP A 392 -15.53 2.19 25.15
CA ASP A 392 -14.48 2.30 26.18
C ASP A 392 -13.46 1.17 26.11
N SER A 393 -13.90 -0.08 25.86
CA SER A 393 -13.04 -1.27 25.83
C SER A 393 -12.36 -1.53 24.47
N ASN A 394 -13.02 -1.25 23.34
CA ASN A 394 -12.49 -1.50 21.99
C ASN A 394 -11.99 -0.24 21.28
N VAL A 395 -12.36 0.96 21.72
CA VAL A 395 -12.03 2.22 21.02
C VAL A 395 -11.22 3.16 21.89
N ILE A 396 -11.67 3.45 23.13
CA ILE A 396 -10.90 4.24 24.08
C ILE A 396 -9.67 3.48 24.56
N GLN A 397 -9.69 2.14 24.66
CA GLN A 397 -8.49 1.37 25.02
C GLN A 397 -7.57 1.00 23.85
N HIS A 398 -8.06 0.92 22.60
CA HIS A 398 -7.23 0.50 21.45
C HIS A 398 -6.82 1.66 20.50
N GLU A 399 -7.66 2.69 20.34
CA GLU A 399 -7.46 3.76 19.34
C GLU A 399 -7.28 5.16 19.98
N ILE A 400 -8.03 5.47 21.07
CA ILE A 400 -7.94 6.75 21.80
C ILE A 400 -7.02 6.67 23.03
N TYR A 401 -6.64 5.46 23.49
CA TYR A 401 -5.87 5.27 24.72
C TYR A 401 -4.48 5.91 24.58
N ARG A 402 -4.28 7.02 25.30
CA ARG A 402 -3.07 7.12 26.09
C ARG A 402 -3.20 6.02 27.13
N HIS A 403 -2.24 5.10 27.19
CA HIS A 403 -2.07 4.24 28.36
C HIS A 403 -2.40 5.06 29.62
N ARG A 404 -3.42 4.68 30.43
CA ARG A 404 -3.47 5.18 31.82
C ARG A 404 -2.13 4.75 32.40
N TYR A 405 -1.21 5.70 32.51
CA TYR A 405 0.07 5.50 33.14
C TYR A 405 0.91 4.34 32.56
N ARG A 406 1.36 4.51 31.31
CA ARG A 406 2.73 4.12 30.90
C ARG A 406 3.42 5.34 30.27
N ASP A 407 3.33 6.50 30.92
CA ASP A 407 4.18 7.65 30.59
C ASP A 407 5.68 7.29 30.67
N CYS A 408 6.03 6.16 31.29
CA CYS A 408 7.40 5.75 31.55
C CYS A 408 8.08 4.87 30.48
N ASN A 409 7.48 4.56 29.32
CA ASN A 409 8.17 3.70 28.34
C ASN A 409 8.34 4.29 26.93
N ARG A 410 7.49 5.21 26.47
CA ARG A 410 7.65 5.78 25.12
C ARG A 410 8.86 6.70 25.05
N ASP A 411 8.92 7.69 25.93
CA ASP A 411 10.08 8.59 26.06
C ASP A 411 11.35 7.78 26.35
N THR A 412 11.26 6.76 27.21
CA THR A 412 12.37 5.85 27.47
C THR A 412 12.79 5.05 26.24
N ASN A 413 11.86 4.55 25.42
CA ASN A 413 12.20 3.88 24.18
C ASN A 413 12.79 4.84 23.14
N VAL A 414 12.30 6.08 23.07
CA VAL A 414 12.88 7.15 22.24
C VAL A 414 14.32 7.46 22.70
N SER A 415 14.56 7.65 23.99
CA SER A 415 15.90 7.83 24.55
C SER A 415 16.81 6.64 24.22
N ARG A 416 16.32 5.40 24.35
CA ARG A 416 17.08 4.20 23.99
C ARG A 416 17.38 4.11 22.49
N ILE A 417 16.49 4.61 21.61
CA ILE A 417 16.76 4.72 20.17
C ILE A 417 17.91 5.70 19.93
N ILE A 418 17.87 6.86 20.59
CA ILE A 418 18.92 7.88 20.49
C ILE A 418 20.25 7.30 20.95
N GLU A 419 20.31 6.73 22.16
CA GLU A 419 21.52 6.09 22.71
C GLU A 419 22.10 5.00 21.80
N LEU A 420 21.24 4.20 21.17
CA LEU A 420 21.68 3.09 20.32
C LEU A 420 22.19 3.55 18.94
N LEU A 421 21.59 4.59 18.37
CA LEU A 421 21.74 4.94 16.96
C LEU A 421 22.42 6.30 16.73
N HIS A 422 22.73 7.06 17.78
CA HIS A 422 23.45 8.33 17.67
C HIS A 422 24.77 8.18 16.89
N ASP A 423 25.59 7.21 17.29
CA ASP A 423 26.89 6.95 16.66
C ASP A 423 26.78 6.29 15.27
N GLU A 424 25.56 5.92 14.86
CA GLU A 424 25.30 5.40 13.52
C GLU A 424 25.12 6.52 12.50
N HIS A 425 25.19 7.82 12.86
CA HIS A 425 25.16 8.97 11.95
C HIS A 425 24.12 8.83 10.82
N LEU A 426 22.87 8.47 11.17
CA LEU A 426 21.87 8.03 10.20
C LEU A 426 21.41 9.14 9.24
N PHE A 427 21.63 10.41 9.61
CA PHE A 427 21.24 11.58 8.83
C PHE A 427 22.42 12.31 8.19
N THR A 428 23.65 11.86 8.42
CA THR A 428 24.84 12.33 7.71
C THR A 428 25.10 11.41 6.52
N ASN A 429 25.39 11.97 5.35
CA ASN A 429 25.72 11.16 4.17
C ASN A 429 27.08 10.49 4.37
N VAL A 430 27.07 9.19 4.66
CA VAL A 430 28.28 8.37 4.76
C VAL A 430 28.24 7.35 3.62
N PRO A 431 29.07 7.53 2.58
CA PRO A 431 28.94 6.74 1.37
C PRO A 431 29.10 5.22 1.58
N ALA A 432 28.46 4.46 0.71
CA ALA A 432 28.56 2.99 0.64
C ALA A 432 28.02 2.22 1.86
N ARG A 433 27.22 2.87 2.73
CA ARG A 433 26.44 2.17 3.76
C ARG A 433 25.15 1.59 3.20
N TYR A 434 24.76 0.42 3.72
CA TYR A 434 23.50 -0.24 3.40
C TYR A 434 23.12 -1.20 4.54
N HIS A 435 21.84 -1.56 4.62
CA HIS A 435 21.38 -2.70 5.43
C HIS A 435 21.43 -3.97 4.59
N ASN A 436 21.81 -5.11 5.16
CA ASN A 436 21.91 -6.37 4.42
C ASN A 436 20.58 -6.78 3.78
N ALA A 437 19.46 -6.55 4.48
CA ALA A 437 18.11 -6.81 3.97
C ALA A 437 17.61 -5.75 2.96
N PHE A 438 18.33 -4.63 2.82
CA PHE A 438 17.98 -3.49 1.98
C PHE A 438 19.22 -2.92 1.24
N PRO A 439 19.94 -3.71 0.43
CA PRO A 439 21.27 -3.37 -0.09
C PRO A 439 21.30 -2.24 -1.14
N GLY A 440 20.13 -1.77 -1.59
CA GLY A 440 19.99 -0.74 -2.63
C GLY A 440 18.70 0.05 -2.47
N TYR A 441 18.30 0.33 -1.22
CA TYR A 441 17.04 1.02 -0.94
C TYR A 441 17.10 2.48 -1.39
N VAL A 442 16.17 2.86 -2.26
CA VAL A 442 16.12 4.19 -2.86
C VAL A 442 15.04 5.00 -2.16
N TYR A 443 15.43 6.18 -1.68
CA TYR A 443 14.51 7.16 -1.11
C TYR A 443 13.74 7.87 -2.23
N ASN A 444 12.58 7.34 -2.59
CA ASN A 444 11.76 7.88 -3.68
C ASN A 444 10.30 7.40 -3.62
N ILE A 445 9.34 8.33 -3.43
CA ILE A 445 7.90 8.06 -3.54
C ILE A 445 7.40 7.96 -4.98
N ASN A 446 8.23 8.31 -5.96
CA ASN A 446 7.80 8.32 -7.35
C ASN A 446 7.69 6.91 -7.91
N PRO A 447 6.71 6.67 -8.80
CA PRO A 447 6.59 5.40 -9.49
C PRO A 447 7.87 4.92 -10.14
N LYS A 448 8.12 3.61 -10.02
CA LYS A 448 9.23 2.93 -10.71
C LYS A 448 9.03 2.90 -12.23
N GLN A 449 7.77 2.90 -12.70
CA GLN A 449 7.43 2.97 -14.12
C GLN A 449 6.23 3.92 -14.32
N PRO A 450 6.36 4.99 -15.12
CA PRO A 450 5.33 6.03 -15.29
C PRO A 450 4.12 5.65 -16.18
N GLY A 451 3.79 4.36 -16.33
CA GLY A 451 2.75 3.89 -17.26
C GLY A 451 1.37 3.69 -16.61
N GLY A 452 0.29 3.90 -17.37
CA GLY A 452 -1.07 3.46 -17.03
C GLY A 452 -1.85 4.32 -16.02
N PHE A 453 -1.19 5.12 -15.18
CA PHE A 453 -1.89 5.97 -14.20
C PHE A 453 -2.83 6.98 -14.87
N ALA A 454 -2.31 7.79 -15.82
CA ALA A 454 -3.13 8.75 -16.57
C ALA A 454 -4.29 8.08 -17.30
N ALA A 455 -4.03 6.96 -17.96
CA ALA A 455 -5.05 6.18 -18.66
C ALA A 455 -6.13 5.69 -17.68
N LYS A 456 -5.75 5.18 -16.51
CA LYS A 456 -6.70 4.73 -15.49
C LYS A 456 -7.55 5.87 -14.94
N ILE A 457 -6.95 7.01 -14.62
CA ILE A 457 -7.68 8.20 -14.14
C ILE A 457 -8.64 8.70 -15.23
N LYS A 458 -8.21 8.75 -16.49
CA LYS A 458 -9.06 9.11 -17.64
C LYS A 458 -10.23 8.15 -17.80
N GLN A 459 -10.00 6.85 -17.72
CA GLN A 459 -11.04 5.81 -17.76
C GLN A 459 -12.08 6.01 -16.64
N LEU A 460 -11.63 6.24 -15.41
CA LEU A 460 -12.51 6.48 -14.26
C LEU A 460 -13.32 7.77 -14.39
N SER A 461 -12.72 8.85 -14.90
CA SER A 461 -13.43 10.10 -15.16
C SER A 461 -14.51 9.94 -16.24
N LEU A 462 -14.20 9.26 -17.35
CA LEU A 462 -15.20 8.96 -18.39
C LEU A 462 -16.38 8.13 -17.86
N ARG A 463 -16.12 7.24 -16.90
CA ARG A 463 -17.19 6.48 -16.22
C ARG A 463 -18.08 7.39 -15.35
N LEU A 464 -17.50 8.35 -14.63
CA LEU A 464 -18.27 9.33 -13.85
C LEU A 464 -19.12 10.24 -14.73
N ASP A 465 -18.61 10.67 -15.88
CA ASP A 465 -19.36 11.51 -16.82
C ASP A 465 -20.54 10.75 -17.43
N ARG A 466 -20.37 9.47 -17.74
CA ARG A 466 -21.48 8.60 -18.19
C ARG A 466 -22.58 8.50 -17.15
N LEU A 467 -22.23 8.31 -15.87
CA LEU A 467 -23.21 8.26 -14.78
C LEU A 467 -23.98 9.59 -14.64
N LYS A 468 -23.29 10.72 -14.78
CA LYS A 468 -23.93 12.04 -14.71
C LYS A 468 -24.98 12.22 -15.81
N LYS A 469 -24.70 11.79 -17.04
CA LYS A 469 -25.65 11.86 -18.16
C LYS A 469 -26.91 11.05 -17.86
N VAL A 470 -26.76 9.80 -17.42
CA VAL A 470 -27.90 8.94 -17.04
C VAL A 470 -28.78 9.59 -15.98
N VAL A 471 -28.19 10.21 -14.95
CA VAL A 471 -28.94 10.87 -13.87
C VAL A 471 -29.69 12.11 -14.37
N ILE A 472 -29.10 12.88 -15.30
CA ILE A 472 -29.75 14.05 -15.89
C ILE A 472 -30.89 13.63 -16.82
N ASP A 473 -30.66 12.62 -17.67
CA ASP A 473 -31.64 12.15 -18.67
C ASP A 473 -32.80 11.36 -18.02
N SER A 474 -32.65 10.94 -16.76
CA SER A 474 -33.69 10.28 -15.95
C SER A 474 -34.61 11.24 -15.18
N LYS A 475 -34.37 12.56 -15.26
CA LYS A 475 -35.23 13.61 -14.73
C LYS A 475 -35.99 14.29 -15.84
#